data_AF-A0A7Y3JGX7-F1
#
_entry.id   AF-A0A7Y3JGX7-F1
#
_cell.length_a   1.000
_cell.length_b   1.000
_cell.length_c   1.000
_cell.angle_alpha   90.00
_cell.angle_beta   90.00
_cell.angle_gamma   90.00
#
_symmetry.space_group_name_H-M   'P 1'
#
loop_
_entity.id
_entity.type
_entity.pdbx_description
1 polymer ?
#
loop_
_entity_poly.entity_id
_entity_poly.type
_entity_poly.pdbx_seq_one_letter_code
_entity_poly.pdbx_strand_id
1 'polypeptide(L)'
;MPSPSDQDETGEHSARRRASRFVPASPAYRVVRPANPREKQLPRMRWIERVKTDFYCAKPEVRVKTFSQALQSLAALFRIVPDSVNPQFLIDSDRFLFRDVETLVLAVRGLASKNFKNAHQNLRRIPLYHQIILILRDWDIEAVNRELTMLQREPRGRSFADLETLVRLLLQPLFRLSRLSPYVHVLPAITKMYELARLYLVAKAERERLTVFYSVARESLPQVFTRLRQRLHPILLKLLSDHFVDADVFYLEYSKELLDLLGLTEKDLVSEAQERETHPAETPREKTAEPAQDTKSRPSKLALQGFSLLEQFFPRAGWSDLESLPDLFAYYQPIFDYPKGSELIPVDDPLHCIQPLSEILQQLFFGFQSIQWGTTKNSAGEVLNLQEEIEKK
;
A
#
# COMPACT_ATOMS: atom_id res chain seq x y z
N MET A 1 -57.67 -42.42 -25.10
CA MET A 1 -59.01 -42.49 -24.50
C MET A 1 -58.89 -43.24 -23.19
N PRO A 2 -59.51 -42.84 -22.06
CA PRO A 2 -60.21 -41.57 -21.77
C PRO A 2 -59.71 -40.90 -20.45
N SER A 3 -59.85 -39.58 -20.35
CA SER A 3 -60.21 -38.87 -19.09
C SER A 3 -61.75 -38.90 -18.95
N PRO A 4 -62.43 -38.38 -17.90
CA PRO A 4 -62.00 -37.84 -16.60
C PRO A 4 -62.88 -38.33 -15.42
N SER A 5 -62.57 -37.95 -14.18
CA SER A 5 -63.59 -37.50 -13.21
C SER A 5 -62.92 -36.69 -12.09
N ASP A 6 -63.22 -35.40 -12.11
CA ASP A 6 -63.01 -34.44 -11.04
C ASP A 6 -63.84 -34.82 -9.81
N GLN A 7 -63.25 -34.66 -8.63
CA GLN A 7 -63.96 -34.08 -7.47
C GLN A 7 -62.97 -33.20 -6.68
N ASP A 8 -63.23 -31.90 -6.75
CA ASP A 8 -62.79 -30.87 -5.83
C ASP A 8 -63.25 -31.18 -4.40
N GLU A 9 -62.44 -30.84 -3.39
CA GLU A 9 -62.73 -29.71 -2.48
C GLU A 9 -61.76 -29.65 -1.28
N THR A 10 -61.01 -28.55 -1.24
CA THR A 10 -60.69 -27.71 -0.07
C THR A 10 -60.19 -28.34 1.24
N GLY A 11 -58.91 -28.10 1.54
CA GLY A 11 -58.32 -28.28 2.87
C GLY A 11 -57.19 -27.27 3.09
N GLU A 12 -57.44 -26.32 3.99
CA GLU A 12 -56.69 -25.09 4.27
C GLU A 12 -55.17 -25.21 4.50
N HIS A 13 -54.49 -24.17 4.01
CA HIS A 13 -53.11 -23.81 4.29
C HIS A 13 -52.81 -23.71 5.81
N SER A 14 -51.91 -24.56 6.31
CA SER A 14 -51.11 -24.25 7.50
C SER A 14 -49.65 -24.58 7.27
N ALA A 15 -49.00 -23.76 6.45
CA ALA A 15 -47.54 -23.69 6.38
C ALA A 15 -47.01 -23.09 7.69
N ARG A 16 -46.79 -23.94 8.71
CA ARG A 16 -45.99 -23.60 9.89
C ARG A 16 -44.55 -23.33 9.43
N ARG A 17 -44.27 -22.07 9.10
CA ARG A 17 -42.93 -21.50 9.07
C ARG A 17 -42.26 -21.78 10.41
N ARG A 18 -41.35 -22.76 10.45
CA ARG A 18 -40.36 -22.87 11.53
C ARG A 18 -39.44 -21.66 11.38
N ALA A 19 -39.84 -20.54 11.96
CA ALA A 19 -38.94 -19.44 12.24
C ALA A 19 -37.80 -20.05 13.07
N SER A 20 -36.60 -20.09 12.50
CA SER A 20 -35.37 -20.35 13.24
C SER A 20 -35.33 -19.32 14.36
N ARG A 21 -35.62 -19.75 15.59
CA ARG A 21 -35.44 -18.93 16.79
C ARG A 21 -33.98 -18.54 16.81
N PHE A 22 -33.70 -17.29 16.46
CA PHE A 22 -32.45 -16.65 16.80
C PHE A 22 -32.39 -16.61 18.32
N VAL A 23 -31.63 -17.53 18.91
CA VAL A 23 -31.34 -17.51 20.35
C VAL A 23 -30.26 -16.45 20.51
N PRO A 24 -30.54 -15.28 21.12
CA PRO A 24 -29.49 -14.33 21.42
C PRO A 24 -28.48 -15.04 22.34
N ALA A 25 -27.22 -15.13 21.89
CA ALA A 25 -26.16 -15.72 22.68
C ALA A 25 -26.11 -15.02 24.04
N SER A 26 -26.33 -15.79 25.11
CA SER A 26 -26.17 -15.32 26.48
C SER A 26 -24.82 -14.59 26.62
N PRO A 27 -24.73 -13.47 27.35
CA PRO A 27 -23.47 -12.75 27.59
C PRO A 27 -22.39 -13.61 28.25
N ALA A 28 -22.74 -14.79 28.77
CA ALA A 28 -21.82 -15.78 29.32
C ALA A 28 -21.34 -16.86 28.32
N TYR A 29 -21.79 -16.83 27.06
CA TYR A 29 -21.33 -17.80 26.05
C TYR A 29 -19.91 -17.45 25.59
N ARG A 30 -18.93 -18.04 26.27
CA ARG A 30 -17.52 -18.01 25.87
C ARG A 30 -17.30 -19.16 24.89
N VAL A 31 -17.22 -18.85 23.60
CA VAL A 31 -16.75 -19.81 22.60
C VAL A 31 -15.32 -20.20 22.97
N VAL A 32 -15.15 -21.38 23.56
CA VAL A 32 -13.82 -21.96 23.81
C VAL A 32 -13.35 -22.55 22.50
N ARG A 33 -12.49 -21.80 21.81
CA ARG A 33 -11.92 -22.21 20.54
C ARG A 33 -10.76 -23.20 20.77
N PRO A 34 -10.61 -24.24 19.93
CA PRO A 34 -9.38 -25.04 19.91
C PRO A 34 -8.17 -24.15 19.56
N ALA A 35 -7.13 -24.21 20.39
CA ALA A 35 -5.91 -23.44 20.18
C ALA A 35 -5.24 -23.83 18.85
N ASN A 36 -4.79 -22.83 18.08
CA ASN A 36 -4.07 -23.08 16.85
C ASN A 36 -2.69 -23.69 17.19
N PRO A 37 -2.31 -24.86 16.63
CA PRO A 37 -1.04 -25.51 16.98
C PRO A 37 0.18 -24.63 16.74
N ARG A 38 0.11 -23.69 15.79
CA ARG A 38 1.18 -22.72 15.52
C ARG A 38 1.39 -21.68 16.61
N GLU A 39 0.41 -21.42 17.47
CA GLU A 39 0.58 -20.49 18.60
C GLU A 39 1.75 -20.88 19.51
N LYS A 40 2.02 -22.17 19.63
CA LYS A 40 3.14 -22.68 20.44
C LYS A 40 4.51 -22.53 19.76
N GLN A 41 4.52 -22.38 18.44
CA GLN A 41 5.73 -22.27 17.61
C GLN A 41 6.17 -20.82 17.39
N LEU A 42 5.34 -19.84 17.78
CA LEU A 42 5.69 -18.42 17.64
C LEU A 42 6.91 -18.05 18.50
N PRO A 43 7.77 -17.14 18.01
CA PRO A 43 8.93 -16.66 18.74
C PRO A 43 8.50 -16.00 20.05
N ARG A 44 9.24 -16.30 21.13
CA ARG A 44 8.93 -15.80 22.46
C ARG A 44 9.70 -14.53 22.75
N MET A 45 9.00 -13.40 22.70
CA MET A 45 9.60 -12.12 23.05
C MET A 45 9.94 -12.00 24.53
N ARG A 46 11.11 -11.42 24.82
CA ARG A 46 11.50 -10.97 26.17
C ARG A 46 10.49 -9.96 26.69
N TRP A 47 10.34 -9.85 28.01
CA TRP A 47 9.29 -9.03 28.62
C TRP A 47 9.31 -7.56 28.15
N ILE A 48 10.48 -6.91 28.18
CA ILE A 48 10.63 -5.50 27.74
C ILE A 48 10.22 -5.34 26.28
N GLU A 49 10.69 -6.24 25.42
CA GLU A 49 10.41 -6.20 23.98
C GLU A 49 8.94 -6.47 23.66
N ARG A 50 8.32 -7.37 24.43
CA ARG A 50 6.88 -7.61 24.35
C ARG A 50 6.08 -6.39 24.72
N VAL A 51 6.44 -5.70 25.80
CA VAL A 51 5.79 -4.45 26.23
C VAL A 51 5.90 -3.42 25.10
N LYS A 52 7.10 -3.15 24.60
CA LYS A 52 7.31 -2.21 23.48
C LYS A 52 6.43 -2.56 22.27
N THR A 53 6.45 -3.83 21.86
CA THR A 53 5.68 -4.33 20.72
C THR A 53 4.18 -4.22 20.96
N ASP A 54 3.68 -4.51 22.16
CA ASP A 54 2.27 -4.43 22.50
C ASP A 54 1.76 -2.99 22.51
N PHE A 55 2.55 -2.05 23.03
CA PHE A 55 2.24 -0.62 22.95
C PHE A 55 2.26 -0.12 21.51
N TYR A 56 3.20 -0.57 20.70
CA TYR A 56 3.23 -0.26 19.27
C TYR A 56 1.99 -0.80 18.54
N CYS A 57 1.60 -2.06 18.80
CA CYS A 57 0.40 -2.68 18.23
C CYS A 57 -0.90 -2.01 18.69
N ALA A 58 -0.89 -1.34 19.84
CA ALA A 58 -2.03 -0.64 20.40
C ALA A 58 -2.14 0.83 19.95
N LYS A 59 -1.18 1.36 19.17
CA LYS A 59 -1.26 2.72 18.62
C LYS A 59 -2.57 2.91 17.82
N PRO A 60 -3.16 4.12 17.85
CA PRO A 60 -4.44 4.40 17.19
C PRO A 60 -4.40 4.26 15.66
N GLU A 61 -3.22 4.30 15.05
CA GLU A 61 -3.03 4.07 13.61
C GLU A 61 -3.05 2.58 13.25
N VAL A 62 -2.62 1.72 14.18
CA VAL A 62 -2.41 0.28 13.97
C VAL A 62 -3.59 -0.54 14.48
N ARG A 63 -4.01 -0.29 15.72
CA ARG A 63 -5.18 -0.90 16.42
C ARG A 63 -5.22 -2.42 16.47
N VAL A 64 -4.13 -3.11 16.14
CA VAL A 64 -4.04 -4.58 16.13
C VAL A 64 -4.25 -5.15 17.54
N LYS A 65 -3.86 -4.40 18.59
CA LYS A 65 -4.20 -4.68 19.99
C LYS A 65 -5.01 -3.56 20.61
N THR A 66 -5.74 -3.87 21.67
CA THR A 66 -6.37 -2.85 22.51
C THR A 66 -5.35 -2.25 23.47
N PHE A 67 -5.55 -0.99 23.86
CA PHE A 67 -4.73 -0.35 24.89
C PHE A 67 -4.78 -1.12 26.23
N SER A 68 -5.93 -1.71 26.56
CA SER A 68 -6.07 -2.56 27.75
C SER A 68 -5.19 -3.81 27.69
N GLN A 69 -5.04 -4.45 26.53
CA GLN A 69 -4.13 -5.58 26.34
C GLN A 69 -2.66 -5.14 26.47
N ALA A 70 -2.31 -3.96 25.96
CA ALA A 70 -0.97 -3.40 26.14
C ALA A 70 -0.66 -3.11 27.61
N LEU A 71 -1.60 -2.55 28.38
CA LEU A 71 -1.43 -2.37 29.82
C LEU A 71 -1.29 -3.69 30.58
N GLN A 72 -2.02 -4.74 30.18
CA GLN A 72 -1.87 -6.08 30.77
C GLN A 72 -0.46 -6.64 30.58
N SER A 73 0.24 -6.28 29.50
CA SER A 73 1.63 -6.72 29.27
C SER A 73 2.62 -6.18 30.31
N LEU A 74 2.36 -4.98 30.88
CA LEU A 74 3.17 -4.42 31.97
C LEU A 74 3.03 -5.23 33.25
N ALA A 75 1.81 -5.61 33.60
CA ALA A 75 1.50 -6.35 34.82
C ALA A 75 1.92 -7.84 34.75
N ALA A 76 2.27 -8.33 33.56
CA ALA A 76 2.51 -9.74 33.31
C ALA A 76 4.00 -10.14 33.32
N LEU A 77 4.82 -9.51 34.17
CA LEU A 77 6.24 -9.84 34.33
C LEU A 77 6.49 -11.36 34.55
N PHE A 78 5.55 -12.05 35.20
CA PHE A 78 5.65 -13.48 35.52
C PHE A 78 4.53 -14.35 34.92
N ARG A 79 3.60 -13.81 34.13
CA ARG A 79 2.46 -14.55 33.56
C ARG A 79 2.47 -14.52 32.04
N ILE A 80 2.11 -15.65 31.43
CA ILE A 80 1.92 -15.74 29.98
C ILE A 80 0.57 -15.09 29.66
N VAL A 81 0.59 -13.89 29.08
CA VAL A 81 -0.61 -13.23 28.57
C VAL A 81 -0.99 -13.87 27.24
N PRO A 82 -2.26 -14.27 27.04
CA PRO A 82 -2.72 -14.75 25.74
C PRO A 82 -2.56 -13.65 24.69
N ASP A 83 -1.82 -13.95 23.62
CA ASP A 83 -1.54 -12.98 22.55
C ASP A 83 -2.71 -12.94 21.56
N SER A 84 -3.76 -12.22 21.93
CA SER A 84 -4.99 -12.09 21.14
C SER A 84 -5.04 -10.79 20.34
N VAL A 85 -5.62 -10.85 19.15
CA VAL A 85 -5.88 -9.72 18.26
C VAL A 85 -7.13 -8.96 18.73
N ASN A 86 -7.13 -7.65 18.53
CA ASN A 86 -8.30 -6.80 18.78
C ASN A 86 -9.47 -7.19 17.84
N PRO A 87 -10.65 -7.54 18.37
CA PRO A 87 -11.80 -7.89 17.52
C PRO A 87 -12.22 -6.77 16.57
N GLN A 88 -12.09 -5.50 16.99
CA GLN A 88 -12.45 -4.35 16.16
C GLN A 88 -11.54 -4.24 14.93
N PHE A 89 -10.26 -4.57 15.09
CA PHE A 89 -9.32 -4.61 13.97
C PHE A 89 -9.76 -5.60 12.90
N LEU A 90 -10.25 -6.79 13.29
CA LEU A 90 -10.73 -7.81 12.36
C LEU A 90 -12.00 -7.37 11.63
N ILE A 91 -12.93 -6.76 12.35
CA ILE A 91 -14.17 -6.21 11.77
C ILE A 91 -13.82 -5.14 10.73
N ASP A 92 -12.90 -4.23 11.06
CA ASP A 92 -12.52 -3.12 10.18
C ASP A 92 -11.43 -3.51 9.15
N SER A 93 -10.92 -4.75 9.18
CA SER A 93 -9.79 -5.19 8.34
C SER A 93 -10.08 -5.07 6.84
N ASP A 94 -11.34 -5.17 6.43
CA ASP A 94 -11.75 -4.97 5.04
C ASP A 94 -11.35 -3.57 4.54
N ARG A 95 -11.71 -2.53 5.31
CA ARG A 95 -11.37 -1.14 5.01
C ARG A 95 -9.86 -0.87 5.11
N PHE A 96 -9.19 -1.47 6.10
CA PHE A 96 -7.79 -1.17 6.39
C PHE A 96 -6.78 -1.98 5.58
N LEU A 97 -7.10 -3.19 5.13
CA LEU A 97 -6.13 -4.08 4.47
C LEU A 97 -6.56 -4.46 3.05
N PHE A 98 -7.86 -4.61 2.79
CA PHE A 98 -8.33 -5.23 1.56
C PHE A 98 -8.74 -4.23 0.48
N ARG A 99 -9.50 -3.19 0.82
CA ARG A 99 -10.12 -2.28 -0.16
C ARG A 99 -9.12 -1.67 -1.15
N ASP A 100 -7.96 -1.24 -0.67
CA ASP A 100 -6.92 -0.64 -1.52
C ASP A 100 -6.33 -1.69 -2.49
N VAL A 101 -6.14 -2.92 -2.01
CA VAL A 101 -5.65 -4.06 -2.81
C VAL A 101 -6.69 -4.48 -3.84
N GLU A 102 -7.95 -4.65 -3.43
CA GLU A 102 -9.06 -4.99 -4.31
C GLU A 102 -9.21 -3.97 -5.44
N THR A 103 -9.18 -2.67 -5.10
CA THR A 103 -9.28 -1.58 -6.07
C THR A 103 -8.16 -1.65 -7.12
N LEU A 104 -6.92 -1.85 -6.67
CA LEU A 104 -5.76 -2.01 -7.56
C LEU A 104 -5.92 -3.23 -8.47
N VAL A 105 -6.23 -4.39 -7.90
CA VAL A 105 -6.31 -5.66 -8.64
C VAL A 105 -7.46 -5.63 -9.64
N LEU A 106 -8.62 -5.09 -9.29
CA LEU A 106 -9.75 -4.93 -10.21
C LEU A 106 -9.40 -3.98 -11.36
N ALA A 107 -8.70 -2.88 -11.07
CA ALA A 107 -8.23 -1.96 -12.10
C ALA A 107 -7.23 -2.63 -13.06
N VAL A 108 -6.25 -3.37 -12.53
CA VAL A 108 -5.28 -4.13 -13.35
C VAL A 108 -5.97 -5.24 -14.15
N ARG A 109 -6.92 -5.98 -13.57
CA ARG A 109 -7.74 -6.99 -14.28
C ARG A 109 -8.57 -6.34 -15.40
N GLY A 110 -9.10 -5.14 -15.18
CA GLY A 110 -9.79 -4.34 -16.19
C GLY A 110 -8.88 -3.95 -17.36
N LEU A 111 -7.65 -3.48 -17.08
CA LEU A 111 -6.62 -3.19 -18.08
C LEU A 111 -6.17 -4.45 -18.84
N ALA A 112 -6.05 -5.57 -18.13
CA ALA A 112 -5.62 -6.87 -18.66
C ALA A 112 -6.79 -7.77 -19.08
N SER A 113 -7.92 -7.18 -19.48
CA SER A 113 -9.10 -7.91 -19.91
C SER A 113 -8.80 -8.80 -21.13
N LYS A 114 -9.51 -9.95 -21.21
CA LYS A 114 -9.42 -10.91 -22.32
C LYS A 114 -9.74 -10.30 -23.69
N ASN A 115 -10.39 -9.13 -23.71
CA ASN A 115 -10.69 -8.39 -24.94
C ASN A 115 -9.42 -7.89 -25.64
N PHE A 116 -8.29 -7.77 -24.94
CA PHE A 116 -7.06 -7.20 -25.45
C PHE A 116 -6.01 -8.27 -25.82
N LYS A 117 -6.41 -9.36 -26.50
CA LYS A 117 -5.49 -10.49 -26.81
C LYS A 117 -4.20 -10.03 -27.51
N ASN A 118 -4.32 -9.11 -28.48
CA ASN A 118 -3.18 -8.58 -29.24
C ASN A 118 -2.25 -7.72 -28.37
N ALA A 119 -2.80 -6.92 -27.45
CA ALA A 119 -2.01 -6.16 -26.49
C ALA A 119 -1.18 -7.09 -25.59
N HIS A 120 -1.78 -8.18 -25.10
CA HIS A 120 -1.08 -9.19 -24.30
C HIS A 120 0.03 -9.89 -25.08
N GLN A 121 -0.21 -10.24 -26.36
CA GLN A 121 0.81 -10.84 -27.21
C GLN A 121 2.00 -9.92 -27.43
N ASN A 122 1.76 -8.62 -27.58
CA ASN A 122 2.85 -7.65 -27.68
C ASN A 122 3.56 -7.43 -26.34
N LEU A 123 2.83 -7.42 -25.23
CA LEU A 123 3.42 -7.31 -23.90
C LEU A 123 4.31 -8.51 -23.57
N ARG A 124 3.96 -9.72 -24.05
CA ARG A 124 4.81 -10.92 -23.92
C ARG A 124 6.20 -10.78 -24.55
N ARG A 125 6.38 -9.85 -25.49
CA ARG A 125 7.70 -9.54 -26.06
C ARG A 125 8.61 -8.81 -25.08
N ILE A 126 8.05 -8.28 -23.99
CA ILE A 126 8.78 -7.66 -22.87
C ILE A 126 8.52 -8.54 -21.64
N PRO A 127 9.36 -9.58 -21.40
CA PRO A 127 9.08 -10.62 -20.40
C PRO A 127 8.83 -10.07 -19.00
N LEU A 128 9.60 -9.07 -18.57
CA LEU A 128 9.48 -8.43 -17.27
C LEU A 128 8.09 -7.81 -17.08
N TYR A 129 7.63 -6.99 -18.03
CA TYR A 129 6.33 -6.33 -17.94
C TYR A 129 5.18 -7.33 -17.96
N HIS A 130 5.30 -8.37 -18.78
CA HIS A 130 4.32 -9.45 -18.80
C HIS A 130 4.23 -10.17 -17.44
N GLN A 131 5.36 -10.50 -16.82
CA GLN A 131 5.37 -11.13 -15.49
C GLN A 131 4.78 -10.23 -14.41
N ILE A 132 5.14 -8.93 -14.40
CA ILE A 132 4.59 -7.96 -13.44
C ILE A 132 3.07 -7.91 -13.53
N ILE A 133 2.53 -7.75 -14.75
CA ILE A 133 1.08 -7.67 -14.97
C ILE A 133 0.40 -8.98 -14.59
N LEU A 134 1.00 -10.14 -14.88
CA LEU A 134 0.47 -11.43 -14.44
C LEU A 134 0.39 -11.52 -12.92
N ILE A 135 1.45 -11.17 -12.19
CA ILE A 135 1.47 -11.22 -10.72
C ILE A 135 0.39 -10.33 -10.11
N LEU A 136 0.24 -9.10 -10.62
CA LEU A 136 -0.77 -8.16 -10.12
C LEU A 136 -2.20 -8.59 -10.47
N ARG A 137 -2.41 -9.13 -11.67
CA ARG A 137 -3.73 -9.57 -12.14
C ARG A 137 -4.19 -10.84 -11.41
N ASP A 138 -3.27 -11.78 -11.22
CA ASP A 138 -3.53 -13.10 -10.63
C ASP A 138 -3.44 -13.06 -9.09
N TRP A 139 -3.38 -11.86 -8.50
CA TRP A 139 -3.56 -11.67 -7.05
C TRP A 139 -4.95 -12.17 -6.65
N ASP A 140 -5.00 -13.23 -5.82
CA ASP A 140 -6.23 -13.91 -5.41
C ASP A 140 -6.98 -13.12 -4.32
N ILE A 141 -7.63 -12.02 -4.74
CA ILE A 141 -8.48 -11.21 -3.86
C ILE A 141 -9.69 -11.99 -3.34
N GLU A 142 -10.13 -13.02 -4.08
CA GLU A 142 -11.22 -13.90 -3.67
C GLU A 142 -10.82 -14.76 -2.46
N ALA A 143 -9.61 -15.30 -2.42
CA ALA A 143 -9.07 -15.99 -1.25
C ALA A 143 -8.89 -15.05 -0.06
N VAL A 144 -8.39 -13.84 -0.28
CA VAL A 144 -8.25 -12.82 0.78
C VAL A 144 -9.61 -12.51 1.41
N ASN A 145 -10.64 -12.27 0.59
CA ASN A 145 -11.98 -11.99 1.07
C ASN A 145 -12.59 -13.19 1.83
N ARG A 146 -12.39 -14.43 1.34
CA ARG A 146 -12.83 -15.64 2.06
C ARG A 146 -12.20 -15.74 3.44
N GLU A 147 -10.88 -15.50 3.55
CA GLU A 147 -10.19 -15.56 4.84
C GLU A 147 -10.60 -14.42 5.78
N LEU A 148 -10.77 -13.20 5.26
CA LEU A 148 -11.31 -12.09 6.05
C LEU A 148 -12.70 -12.39 6.57
N THR A 149 -13.59 -12.92 5.72
CA THR A 149 -14.94 -13.33 6.12
C THR A 149 -14.88 -14.39 7.22
N MET A 150 -13.97 -15.37 7.13
CA MET A 150 -13.79 -16.41 8.15
C MET A 150 -13.31 -15.82 9.49
N LEU A 151 -12.37 -14.87 9.46
CA LEU A 151 -11.88 -14.18 10.66
C LEU A 151 -12.94 -13.26 11.28
N GLN A 152 -13.76 -12.62 10.45
CA GLN A 152 -14.82 -11.69 10.88
C GLN A 152 -16.05 -12.39 11.46
N ARG A 153 -16.34 -13.64 11.07
CA ARG A 153 -17.44 -14.43 11.65
C ARG A 153 -17.29 -14.64 13.16
N GLU A 154 -16.05 -14.85 13.61
CA GLU A 154 -15.72 -15.06 15.03
C GLU A 154 -14.47 -14.24 15.39
N PRO A 155 -14.60 -12.93 15.60
CA PRO A 155 -13.45 -12.03 15.76
C PRO A 155 -12.86 -12.08 17.19
N ARG A 156 -13.59 -12.64 18.16
CA ARG A 156 -13.15 -12.69 19.56
C ARG A 156 -12.22 -13.88 19.79
N GLY A 157 -11.12 -13.65 20.50
CA GLY A 157 -10.19 -14.72 20.88
C GLY A 157 -9.33 -15.27 19.73
N ARG A 158 -9.21 -14.52 18.63
CA ARG A 158 -8.26 -14.82 17.55
C ARG A 158 -6.85 -14.46 18.00
N SER A 159 -5.88 -15.31 17.68
CA SER A 159 -4.46 -15.08 17.92
C SER A 159 -3.79 -14.57 16.65
N PHE A 160 -2.55 -14.09 16.78
CA PHE A 160 -1.76 -13.66 15.63
C PHE A 160 -1.49 -14.79 14.63
N ALA A 161 -1.34 -16.03 15.13
CA ALA A 161 -1.14 -17.22 14.29
C ALA A 161 -2.29 -17.46 13.30
N ASP A 162 -3.51 -17.00 13.61
CA ASP A 162 -4.65 -17.13 12.70
C ASP A 162 -4.62 -16.16 11.53
N LEU A 163 -3.90 -15.05 11.69
CA LEU A 163 -3.72 -14.05 10.64
C LEU A 163 -2.68 -14.46 9.61
N GLU A 164 -1.92 -15.53 9.86
CA GLU A 164 -0.82 -15.93 9.00
C GLU A 164 -1.25 -16.17 7.55
N THR A 165 -2.38 -16.88 7.34
CA THR A 165 -2.91 -17.13 6.00
C THR A 165 -3.28 -15.83 5.29
N LEU A 166 -3.95 -14.91 6.00
CA LEU A 166 -4.32 -13.59 5.48
C LEU A 166 -3.07 -12.79 5.09
N VAL A 167 -2.08 -12.73 5.99
CA VAL A 167 -0.81 -12.05 5.77
C VAL A 167 -0.09 -12.62 4.53
N ARG A 168 -0.08 -13.95 4.39
CA ARG A 168 0.50 -14.62 3.22
C ARG A 168 -0.17 -14.17 1.92
N LEU A 169 -1.49 -14.23 1.85
CA LEU A 169 -2.25 -13.88 0.64
C LEU A 169 -2.08 -12.39 0.27
N LEU A 170 -1.95 -11.51 1.26
CA LEU A 170 -1.74 -10.08 1.05
C LEU A 170 -0.29 -9.72 0.65
N LEU A 171 0.71 -10.35 1.24
CA LEU A 171 2.11 -9.96 1.01
C LEU A 171 2.77 -10.72 -0.14
N GLN A 172 2.31 -11.91 -0.48
CA GLN A 172 2.98 -12.76 -1.47
C GLN A 172 3.23 -12.05 -2.82
N PRO A 173 2.24 -11.35 -3.44
CA PRO A 173 2.48 -10.65 -4.71
C PRO A 173 3.41 -9.45 -4.58
N LEU A 174 3.36 -8.74 -3.45
CA LEU A 174 4.27 -7.63 -3.17
C LEU A 174 5.71 -8.10 -3.03
N PHE A 175 5.93 -9.23 -2.34
CA PHE A 175 7.26 -9.77 -2.15
C PHE A 175 7.84 -10.38 -3.43
N ARG A 176 7.04 -11.02 -4.28
CA ARG A 176 7.49 -11.42 -5.62
C ARG A 176 8.03 -10.26 -6.46
N LEU A 177 7.50 -9.06 -6.23
CA LEU A 177 7.91 -7.82 -6.89
C LEU A 177 8.88 -6.97 -6.04
N SER A 178 9.39 -7.48 -4.92
CA SER A 178 10.16 -6.70 -3.95
C SER A 178 11.50 -6.16 -4.47
N ARG A 179 12.11 -6.84 -5.44
CA ARG A 179 13.34 -6.39 -6.11
C ARG A 179 13.10 -5.27 -7.12
N LEU A 180 11.84 -4.98 -7.43
CA LEU A 180 11.45 -3.98 -8.43
C LEU A 180 10.92 -2.73 -7.74
N SER A 181 11.42 -1.56 -8.17
CA SER A 181 10.81 -0.28 -7.79
C SER A 181 9.38 -0.14 -8.36
N PRO A 182 8.38 0.22 -7.53
CA PRO A 182 7.01 0.46 -7.98
C PRO A 182 6.91 1.54 -9.07
N TYR A 183 7.74 2.58 -8.99
CA TYR A 183 7.70 3.72 -9.92
C TYR A 183 8.51 3.50 -11.19
N VAL A 184 9.62 2.77 -11.10
CA VAL A 184 10.55 2.60 -12.23
C VAL A 184 10.21 1.39 -13.09
N HIS A 185 9.61 0.34 -12.50
CA HIS A 185 9.35 -0.91 -13.21
C HIS A 185 7.86 -1.24 -13.27
N VAL A 186 7.19 -1.25 -12.12
CA VAL A 186 5.81 -1.74 -12.03
C VAL A 186 4.83 -0.78 -12.71
N LEU A 187 4.95 0.52 -12.43
CA LEU A 187 4.10 1.52 -13.06
C LEU A 187 4.32 1.60 -14.58
N PRO A 188 5.55 1.62 -15.13
CA PRO A 188 5.77 1.53 -16.58
C PRO A 188 5.19 0.28 -17.22
N ALA A 189 5.19 -0.88 -16.54
CA ALA A 189 4.51 -2.07 -17.05
C ALA A 189 3.00 -1.85 -17.20
N ILE A 190 2.35 -1.22 -16.22
CA ILE A 190 0.92 -0.84 -16.28
C ILE A 190 0.67 0.18 -17.39
N THR A 191 1.49 1.22 -17.48
CA THR A 191 1.42 2.23 -18.54
C THR A 191 1.55 1.58 -19.91
N LYS A 192 2.49 0.64 -20.07
CA LYS A 192 2.70 -0.03 -21.35
C LYS A 192 1.51 -0.90 -21.74
N MET A 193 0.92 -1.59 -20.77
CA MET A 193 -0.30 -2.36 -21.00
C MET A 193 -1.46 -1.45 -21.43
N TYR A 194 -1.62 -0.29 -20.78
CA TYR A 194 -2.62 0.71 -21.16
C TYR A 194 -2.41 1.24 -22.59
N GLU A 195 -1.19 1.64 -22.96
CA GLU A 195 -0.86 2.10 -24.32
C GLU A 195 -1.21 1.04 -25.36
N LEU A 196 -0.80 -0.20 -25.14
CA LEU A 196 -1.07 -1.30 -26.06
C LEU A 196 -2.56 -1.59 -26.16
N ALA A 197 -3.29 -1.67 -25.04
CA ALA A 197 -4.73 -1.89 -25.05
C ALA A 197 -5.49 -0.76 -25.78
N ARG A 198 -5.08 0.49 -25.57
CA ARG A 198 -5.68 1.66 -26.21
C ARG A 198 -5.51 1.66 -27.74
N LEU A 199 -4.40 1.17 -28.27
CA LEU A 199 -4.16 1.08 -29.72
C LEU A 199 -5.15 0.14 -30.42
N TYR A 200 -5.63 -0.90 -29.73
CA TYR A 200 -6.56 -1.89 -30.30
C TYR A 200 -8.03 -1.55 -30.08
N LEU A 201 -8.34 -0.51 -29.32
CA LEU A 201 -9.70 -0.08 -29.04
C LEU A 201 -10.20 0.89 -30.10
N VAL A 202 -11.39 0.63 -30.66
CA VAL A 202 -12.06 1.54 -31.63
C VAL A 202 -13.16 2.36 -30.95
N ALA A 203 -13.91 1.77 -30.03
CA ALA A 203 -15.05 2.41 -29.38
C ALA A 203 -14.63 3.45 -28.31
N LYS A 204 -15.24 4.64 -28.35
CA LYS A 204 -14.96 5.74 -27.41
C LYS A 204 -15.25 5.34 -25.95
N ALA A 205 -16.41 4.74 -25.69
CA ALA A 205 -16.81 4.32 -24.35
C ALA A 205 -15.84 3.30 -23.72
N GLU A 206 -15.27 2.39 -24.51
CA GLU A 206 -14.28 1.42 -24.01
C GLU A 206 -12.94 2.08 -23.69
N ARG A 207 -12.54 3.09 -24.48
CA ARG A 207 -11.33 3.89 -24.20
C ARG A 207 -11.47 4.71 -22.93
N GLU A 208 -12.64 5.29 -22.68
CA GLU A 208 -12.93 6.03 -21.45
C GLU A 208 -12.84 5.09 -20.23
N ARG A 209 -13.50 3.92 -20.29
CA ARG A 209 -13.38 2.90 -19.24
C ARG A 209 -11.93 2.44 -19.00
N LEU A 210 -11.17 2.21 -20.06
CA LEU A 210 -9.75 1.84 -19.96
C LEU A 210 -8.93 2.93 -19.28
N THR A 211 -9.24 4.20 -19.57
CA THR A 211 -8.57 5.36 -18.96
C THR A 211 -8.85 5.42 -17.46
N VAL A 212 -10.10 5.15 -17.04
CA VAL A 212 -10.47 5.06 -15.62
C VAL A 212 -9.72 3.93 -14.92
N PHE A 213 -9.63 2.74 -15.51
CA PHE A 213 -8.83 1.66 -14.92
C PHE A 213 -7.35 2.05 -14.79
N TYR A 214 -6.79 2.74 -15.78
CA TYR A 214 -5.40 3.18 -15.72
C TYR A 214 -5.17 4.23 -14.63
N SER A 215 -6.05 5.24 -14.50
CA SER A 215 -5.90 6.26 -13.46
C SER A 215 -5.98 5.65 -12.06
N VAL A 216 -6.97 4.77 -11.84
CA VAL A 216 -7.14 4.06 -10.56
C VAL A 216 -5.93 3.19 -10.25
N ALA A 217 -5.43 2.40 -11.21
CA ALA A 217 -4.25 1.55 -11.00
C ALA A 217 -3.00 2.38 -10.70
N ARG A 218 -2.78 3.47 -11.44
CA ARG A 218 -1.63 4.37 -11.26
C ARG A 218 -1.61 5.03 -9.89
N GLU A 219 -2.77 5.46 -9.38
CA GLU A 219 -2.87 6.12 -8.08
C GLU A 219 -2.80 5.16 -6.89
N SER A 220 -3.47 3.99 -7.03
CA SER A 220 -3.53 2.99 -5.95
C SER A 220 -2.22 2.21 -5.80
N LEU A 221 -1.48 1.96 -6.88
CA LEU A 221 -0.30 1.09 -6.87
C LEU A 221 0.74 1.48 -5.80
N PRO A 222 1.27 2.73 -5.73
CA PRO A 222 2.28 3.06 -4.74
C PRO A 222 1.72 3.03 -3.31
N GLN A 223 0.43 3.38 -3.16
CA GLN A 223 -0.23 3.36 -1.86
C GLN A 223 -0.32 1.93 -1.33
N VAL A 224 -0.68 0.95 -2.17
CA VAL A 224 -0.74 -0.46 -1.78
C VAL A 224 0.64 -0.98 -1.39
N PHE A 225 1.68 -0.72 -2.20
CA PHE A 225 3.04 -1.21 -1.92
C PHE A 225 3.62 -0.67 -0.62
N THR A 226 3.39 0.61 -0.30
CA THR A 226 3.92 1.24 0.91
C THR A 226 3.02 0.96 2.12
N ARG A 227 1.71 1.23 2.02
CA ARG A 227 0.80 1.14 3.18
C ARG A 227 0.58 -0.29 3.63
N LEU A 228 0.50 -1.26 2.71
CA LEU A 228 0.23 -2.64 3.11
C LEU A 228 1.39 -3.21 3.95
N ARG A 229 2.63 -2.95 3.54
CA ARG A 229 3.82 -3.31 4.33
C ARG A 229 3.83 -2.64 5.70
N GLN A 230 3.51 -1.34 5.77
CA GLN A 230 3.46 -0.63 7.05
C GLN A 230 2.35 -1.15 7.96
N ARG A 231 1.15 -1.41 7.42
CA ARG A 231 -0.01 -1.90 8.19
C ARG A 231 0.16 -3.34 8.68
N LEU A 232 0.86 -4.19 7.92
CA LEU A 232 1.12 -5.58 8.30
C LEU A 232 2.36 -5.77 9.17
N HIS A 233 3.29 -4.81 9.21
CA HIS A 233 4.50 -4.86 10.03
C HIS A 233 4.23 -5.25 11.51
N PRO A 234 3.27 -4.65 12.24
CA PRO A 234 2.98 -5.02 13.63
C PRO A 234 2.54 -6.48 13.79
N ILE A 235 1.84 -7.04 12.80
CA ILE A 235 1.42 -8.46 12.80
C ILE A 235 2.64 -9.34 12.53
N LEU A 236 3.49 -8.95 11.57
CA LEU A 236 4.72 -9.68 11.24
C LEU A 236 5.72 -9.70 12.39
N LEU A 237 5.87 -8.60 13.12
CA LEU A 237 6.69 -8.56 14.35
C LEU A 237 6.26 -9.65 15.33
N LYS A 238 4.95 -9.82 15.53
CA LYS A 238 4.40 -10.84 16.42
C LYS A 238 4.51 -12.27 15.89
N LEU A 239 4.63 -12.43 14.57
CA LEU A 239 4.75 -13.74 13.93
C LEU A 239 6.20 -14.22 13.85
N LEU A 240 7.15 -13.31 13.59
CA LEU A 240 8.51 -13.66 13.19
C LEU A 240 9.61 -13.18 14.14
N SER A 241 9.39 -12.09 14.88
CA SER A 241 10.44 -11.49 15.71
C SER A 241 10.39 -11.91 17.17
N ASP A 242 11.55 -12.01 17.81
CA ASP A 242 11.71 -12.18 19.26
C ASP A 242 12.00 -10.85 20.00
N HIS A 243 12.19 -9.75 19.27
CA HIS A 243 12.42 -8.42 19.82
C HIS A 243 11.70 -7.31 19.02
N PHE A 244 11.63 -6.10 19.56
CA PHE A 244 11.06 -4.98 18.82
C PHE A 244 12.04 -4.44 17.79
N VAL A 245 11.59 -4.32 16.54
CA VAL A 245 12.36 -3.79 15.42
C VAL A 245 11.47 -2.81 14.64
N ASP A 246 12.07 -1.74 14.13
CA ASP A 246 11.38 -0.78 13.26
C ASP A 246 11.17 -1.36 11.86
N ALA A 247 10.14 -0.87 11.16
CA ALA A 247 9.69 -1.46 9.90
C ALA A 247 10.80 -1.57 8.83
N ASP A 248 11.59 -0.52 8.65
CA ASP A 248 12.62 -0.48 7.60
C ASP A 248 13.74 -1.51 7.84
N VAL A 249 14.12 -1.68 9.11
CA VAL A 249 15.15 -2.65 9.53
C VAL A 249 14.56 -4.06 9.52
N PHE A 250 13.33 -4.24 10.00
CA PHE A 250 12.66 -5.53 10.10
C PHE A 250 12.63 -6.27 8.77
N TYR A 251 12.28 -5.59 7.68
CA TYR A 251 12.18 -6.22 6.37
C TYR A 251 13.53 -6.60 5.75
N LEU A 252 14.63 -6.00 6.21
CA LEU A 252 15.98 -6.36 5.79
C LEU A 252 16.48 -7.57 6.59
N GLU A 253 16.33 -7.51 7.91
CA GLU A 253 16.80 -8.55 8.83
C GLU A 253 16.04 -9.87 8.66
N TYR A 254 14.70 -9.81 8.63
CA TYR A 254 13.84 -11.00 8.55
C TYR A 254 13.48 -11.41 7.12
N SER A 255 14.29 -10.99 6.14
CA SER A 255 14.00 -11.21 4.72
C SER A 255 13.84 -12.70 4.35
N LYS A 256 14.66 -13.58 4.94
CA LYS A 256 14.60 -15.03 4.68
C LYS A 256 13.39 -15.68 5.34
N GLU A 257 13.16 -15.36 6.61
CA GLU A 257 12.02 -15.85 7.40
C GLU A 257 10.69 -15.39 6.80
N LEU A 258 10.65 -14.18 6.22
CA LEU A 258 9.52 -13.67 5.47
C LEU A 258 9.27 -14.49 4.19
N LEU A 259 10.32 -14.79 3.42
CA LEU A 259 10.17 -15.65 2.23
C LEU A 259 9.64 -17.04 2.62
N ASP A 260 10.16 -17.63 3.69
CA ASP A 260 9.69 -18.90 4.22
C ASP A 260 8.22 -18.85 4.67
N LEU A 261 7.82 -17.78 5.39
CA LEU A 261 6.42 -17.56 5.79
C LEU A 261 5.49 -17.48 4.58
N LEU A 262 5.94 -16.82 3.52
CA LEU A 262 5.19 -16.62 2.28
C LEU A 262 5.23 -17.85 1.36
N GLY A 263 6.05 -18.85 1.67
CA GLY A 263 6.26 -20.02 0.81
C GLY A 263 6.91 -19.65 -0.52
N LEU A 264 7.80 -18.66 -0.51
CA LEU A 264 8.53 -18.17 -1.68
C LEU A 264 10.01 -18.54 -1.55
N THR A 265 10.66 -18.78 -2.69
CA THR A 265 12.11 -18.91 -2.80
C THR A 265 12.70 -17.68 -3.48
N GLU A 266 14.02 -17.46 -3.36
CA GLU A 266 14.68 -16.35 -4.06
C GLU A 266 14.52 -16.40 -5.58
N LYS A 267 14.23 -17.57 -6.15
CA LYS A 267 13.98 -17.78 -7.58
C LYS A 267 12.60 -17.29 -8.02
N ASP A 268 11.66 -17.20 -7.10
CA ASP A 268 10.30 -16.70 -7.37
C ASP A 268 10.24 -15.17 -7.40
N LEU A 269 11.35 -14.50 -7.07
CA LEU A 269 11.48 -13.05 -7.07
C LEU A 269 11.82 -12.54 -8.47
N VAL A 270 10.93 -11.70 -9.01
CA VAL A 270 11.14 -11.08 -10.31
C VAL A 270 12.32 -10.11 -10.22
N SER A 271 13.27 -10.23 -11.15
CA SER A 271 14.50 -9.43 -11.16
C SER A 271 14.74 -8.86 -12.56
N GLU A 272 15.28 -7.64 -12.63
CA GLU A 272 15.61 -6.95 -13.90
C GLU A 272 16.55 -7.76 -14.80
N ALA A 273 17.41 -8.61 -14.22
CA ALA A 273 18.37 -9.43 -14.95
C ALA A 273 17.72 -10.36 -16.00
N GLN A 274 16.44 -10.73 -15.83
CA GLN A 274 15.73 -11.58 -16.80
C GLN A 274 15.55 -10.90 -18.18
N GLU A 275 15.64 -9.57 -18.29
CA GLU A 275 15.60 -8.90 -19.60
C GLU A 275 16.91 -9.04 -20.40
N ARG A 276 18.05 -9.22 -19.71
CA ARG A 276 19.38 -9.28 -20.35
C ARG A 276 19.67 -10.62 -21.01
N GLU A 277 19.01 -11.70 -20.59
CA GLU A 277 19.25 -13.05 -21.12
C GLU A 277 18.38 -13.37 -22.34
N THR A 278 17.26 -12.66 -22.55
CA THR A 278 16.33 -12.94 -23.66
C THR A 278 16.58 -12.15 -24.95
N HIS A 279 17.58 -11.26 -24.97
CA HIS A 279 18.06 -10.60 -26.18
C HIS A 279 19.55 -10.88 -26.36
N PRO A 280 20.00 -11.55 -27.43
CA PRO A 280 21.42 -11.57 -27.76
C PRO A 280 21.88 -10.13 -27.94
N ALA A 281 22.90 -9.78 -27.17
CA ALA A 281 23.49 -8.45 -27.13
C ALA A 281 23.87 -7.96 -28.54
N GLU A 282 23.20 -6.90 -29.00
CA GLU A 282 23.87 -5.95 -29.89
C GLU A 282 24.87 -5.18 -29.03
N THR A 283 26.13 -5.54 -29.20
CA THR A 283 27.36 -4.96 -28.65
C THR A 283 27.26 -3.48 -28.25
N PRO A 284 27.49 -3.14 -26.96
CA PRO A 284 28.02 -1.84 -26.59
C PRO A 284 29.51 -1.85 -26.92
N ARG A 285 29.94 -0.99 -27.85
CA ARG A 285 31.35 -0.67 -28.07
C ARG A 285 31.96 -0.20 -26.75
N GLU A 286 33.02 -0.89 -26.35
CA GLU A 286 34.00 -0.43 -25.37
C GLU A 286 34.41 1.02 -25.64
N LYS A 287 34.32 1.86 -24.61
CA LYS A 287 35.35 2.87 -24.34
C LYS A 287 35.66 2.81 -22.84
N THR A 288 36.72 2.05 -22.59
CA THR A 288 37.82 2.26 -21.65
C THR A 288 37.60 3.31 -20.56
N ALA A 289 37.68 2.83 -19.32
CA ALA A 289 37.83 3.62 -18.11
C ALA A 289 39.23 4.25 -18.05
N GLU A 290 39.29 5.56 -17.76
CA GLU A 290 40.37 6.25 -17.03
C GLU A 290 39.89 7.69 -16.68
N PRO A 291 40.52 8.40 -15.72
CA PRO A 291 40.10 8.56 -14.34
C PRO A 291 39.26 9.83 -14.06
N ALA A 292 38.79 9.93 -12.82
CA ALA A 292 38.03 11.04 -12.25
C ALA A 292 38.58 12.43 -12.64
N GLN A 293 37.79 13.18 -13.40
CA GLN A 293 37.86 14.63 -13.48
C GLN A 293 36.47 15.20 -13.22
N ASP A 294 36.42 16.16 -12.30
CA ASP A 294 35.27 17.02 -12.01
C ASP A 294 34.68 17.61 -13.30
N THR A 295 33.62 17.01 -13.80
CA THR A 295 32.74 17.66 -14.77
C THR A 295 31.50 18.11 -14.05
N LYS A 296 31.40 19.43 -13.79
CA LYS A 296 30.16 20.12 -13.41
C LYS A 296 29.00 19.56 -14.24
N SER A 297 28.17 18.74 -13.60
CA SER A 297 27.00 18.13 -14.23
C SER A 297 26.04 19.24 -14.62
N ARG A 298 25.74 19.39 -15.91
CA ARG A 298 24.64 20.27 -16.35
C ARG A 298 23.35 19.85 -15.63
N PRO A 299 22.59 20.79 -15.06
CA PRO A 299 21.36 20.47 -14.34
C PRO A 299 20.37 19.76 -15.27
N SER A 300 19.68 18.76 -14.73
CA SER A 300 18.65 18.02 -15.47
C SER A 300 17.52 18.97 -15.91
N LYS A 301 16.84 18.67 -17.02
CA LYS A 301 15.72 19.48 -17.51
C LYS A 301 14.61 19.67 -16.46
N LEU A 302 14.43 18.69 -15.58
CA LEU A 302 13.48 18.75 -14.46
C LEU A 302 13.95 19.74 -13.37
N ALA A 303 15.24 19.78 -13.05
CA ALA A 303 15.78 20.74 -12.09
C ALA A 303 15.61 22.18 -12.59
N LEU A 304 15.83 22.43 -13.89
CA LEU A 304 15.60 23.75 -14.50
C LEU A 304 14.13 24.18 -14.44
N GLN A 305 13.18 23.26 -14.63
CA GLN A 305 11.75 23.54 -14.44
C GLN A 305 11.44 23.87 -12.96
N GLY A 306 12.05 23.13 -12.03
CA GLY A 306 11.93 23.40 -10.59
C GLY A 306 12.39 24.83 -10.24
N PHE A 307 13.56 25.25 -10.72
CA PHE A 307 14.06 26.61 -10.50
C PHE A 307 13.15 27.68 -11.12
N SER A 308 12.61 27.43 -12.33
CA SER A 308 11.67 28.37 -12.95
C SER A 308 10.38 28.57 -12.14
N LEU A 309 9.89 27.51 -11.49
CA LEU A 309 8.72 27.59 -10.61
C LEU A 309 9.07 28.32 -9.31
N LEU A 310 10.23 28.05 -8.72
CA LEU A 310 10.68 28.73 -7.50
C LEU A 310 10.85 30.23 -7.73
N GLU A 311 11.38 30.65 -8.89
CA GLU A 311 11.48 32.07 -9.25
C GLU A 311 10.10 32.72 -9.47
N GLN A 312 9.11 31.95 -9.95
CA GLN A 312 7.74 32.44 -10.10
C GLN A 312 7.06 32.66 -8.73
N PHE A 313 7.29 31.77 -7.77
CA PHE A 313 6.73 31.89 -6.42
C PHE A 313 7.45 32.93 -5.56
N PHE A 314 8.77 33.06 -5.74
CA PHE A 314 9.63 33.94 -4.95
C PHE A 314 10.43 34.85 -5.89
N PRO A 315 9.78 35.86 -6.48
CA PRO A 315 10.45 36.74 -7.43
C PRO A 315 11.57 37.51 -6.72
N ARG A 316 12.75 37.59 -7.36
CA ARG A 316 13.96 38.26 -6.83
C ARG A 316 14.70 37.48 -5.75
N ALA A 317 14.33 36.22 -5.48
CA ALA A 317 15.11 35.37 -4.60
C ALA A 317 16.45 34.96 -5.24
N GLY A 318 16.55 34.93 -6.58
CA GLY A 318 17.81 34.63 -7.28
C GLY A 318 18.02 33.15 -7.61
N TRP A 319 16.97 32.32 -7.63
CA TRP A 319 17.05 30.89 -7.94
C TRP A 319 17.57 30.60 -9.34
N SER A 320 17.34 31.54 -10.27
CA SER A 320 17.80 31.41 -11.65
C SER A 320 19.29 31.75 -11.83
N ASP A 321 19.93 32.38 -10.83
CA ASP A 321 21.29 32.93 -10.95
C ASP A 321 22.11 32.70 -9.67
N LEU A 322 22.03 31.47 -9.14
CA LEU A 322 22.74 31.04 -7.91
C LEU A 322 24.26 31.15 -8.00
N GLU A 323 24.83 31.19 -9.21
CA GLU A 323 26.27 31.38 -9.42
C GLU A 323 26.71 32.84 -9.20
N SER A 324 25.80 33.82 -9.37
CA SER A 324 26.09 35.25 -9.21
C SER A 324 25.57 35.82 -7.89
N LEU A 325 24.48 35.24 -7.34
CA LEU A 325 23.81 35.64 -6.10
C LEU A 325 23.48 34.41 -5.23
N PRO A 326 24.47 33.80 -4.56
CA PRO A 326 24.26 32.62 -3.69
C PRO A 326 23.56 32.94 -2.36
N ASP A 327 23.42 34.22 -1.99
CA ASP A 327 22.78 34.62 -0.75
C ASP A 327 21.24 34.68 -0.88
N LEU A 328 20.63 33.52 -0.70
CA LEU A 328 19.16 33.38 -0.59
C LEU A 328 18.65 33.77 0.80
N PHE A 329 19.51 33.76 1.82
CA PHE A 329 19.11 33.91 3.22
C PHE A 329 18.54 35.31 3.49
N ALA A 330 19.15 36.35 2.93
CA ALA A 330 18.67 37.74 3.05
C ALA A 330 17.23 37.93 2.55
N TYR A 331 16.82 37.20 1.50
CA TYR A 331 15.48 37.26 0.96
C TYR A 331 14.45 36.56 1.86
N TYR A 332 14.82 35.42 2.43
CA TYR A 332 13.90 34.55 3.17
C TYR A 332 13.90 34.75 4.68
N GLN A 333 14.88 35.47 5.24
CA GLN A 333 14.93 35.83 6.67
C GLN A 333 13.62 36.46 7.20
N PRO A 334 12.92 37.36 6.47
CA PRO A 334 11.64 37.90 6.95
C PRO A 334 10.45 36.93 6.75
N ILE A 335 10.64 35.81 6.05
CA ILE A 335 9.56 34.88 5.65
C ILE A 335 9.56 33.61 6.52
N PHE A 336 10.74 33.12 6.92
CA PHE A 336 10.88 31.87 7.68
C PHE A 336 11.63 32.05 9.00
N ASP A 337 11.20 31.26 10.00
CA ASP A 337 11.87 31.17 11.30
C ASP A 337 13.02 30.16 11.23
N TYR A 338 14.23 30.65 11.00
CA TYR A 338 15.40 29.78 10.92
C TYR A 338 15.91 29.31 12.29
N PRO A 339 16.53 28.11 12.37
CA PRO A 339 17.25 27.65 13.56
C PRO A 339 18.31 28.66 14.03
N LYS A 340 18.55 28.73 15.34
CA LYS A 340 19.59 29.60 15.91
C LYS A 340 20.97 29.21 15.35
N GLY A 341 21.71 30.19 14.82
CA GLY A 341 23.06 30.01 14.26
C GLY A 341 23.11 29.87 12.73
N SER A 342 21.98 29.92 12.05
CA SER A 342 21.90 29.86 10.57
C SER A 342 22.56 31.06 9.88
N GLU A 343 22.60 32.21 10.57
CA GLU A 343 23.29 33.43 10.15
C GLU A 343 24.82 33.30 10.12
N LEU A 344 25.37 32.23 10.71
CA LEU A 344 26.82 31.99 10.78
C LEU A 344 27.32 31.11 9.62
N ILE A 345 26.43 30.63 8.75
CA ILE A 345 26.82 29.83 7.59
C ILE A 345 27.44 30.76 6.55
N PRO A 346 28.67 30.50 6.10
CA PRO A 346 29.29 31.33 5.07
C PRO A 346 28.54 31.17 3.74
N VAL A 347 28.42 32.28 3.01
CA VAL A 347 27.65 32.37 1.75
C VAL A 347 28.17 31.42 0.65
N ASP A 348 29.47 31.08 0.71
CA ASP A 348 30.10 30.13 -0.23
C ASP A 348 29.81 28.65 0.11
N ASP A 349 29.20 28.37 1.27
CA ASP A 349 28.85 27.01 1.68
C ASP A 349 27.56 26.57 0.96
N PRO A 350 27.52 25.40 0.30
CA PRO A 350 26.29 24.86 -0.28
C PRO A 350 25.14 24.73 0.73
N LEU A 351 25.43 24.58 2.03
CA LEU A 351 24.43 24.58 3.10
C LEU A 351 23.62 25.88 3.15
N HIS A 352 24.22 27.00 2.74
CA HIS A 352 23.56 28.30 2.67
C HIS A 352 22.37 28.30 1.69
N CYS A 353 22.45 27.54 0.59
CA CYS A 353 21.37 27.38 -0.38
C CYS A 353 20.38 26.27 0.00
N ILE A 354 20.88 25.19 0.62
CA ILE A 354 20.08 24.02 1.00
C ILE A 354 19.09 24.40 2.10
N GLN A 355 19.48 25.26 3.03
CA GLN A 355 18.65 25.58 4.18
C GLN A 355 17.34 26.30 3.81
N PRO A 356 17.33 27.41 3.04
CA PRO A 356 16.09 28.02 2.56
C PRO A 356 15.23 27.06 1.73
N LEU A 357 15.86 26.22 0.90
CA LEU A 357 15.13 25.21 0.10
C LEU A 357 14.43 24.19 1.00
N SER A 358 15.10 23.74 2.07
CA SER A 358 14.53 22.78 3.01
C SER A 358 13.31 23.33 3.74
N GLU A 359 13.34 24.61 4.14
CA GLU A 359 12.22 25.27 4.79
C GLU A 359 11.04 25.48 3.83
N ILE A 360 11.30 25.89 2.58
CA ILE A 360 10.25 25.98 1.54
C ILE A 360 9.56 24.63 1.38
N LEU A 361 10.32 23.54 1.24
CA LEU A 361 9.77 22.20 1.07
C LEU A 361 8.98 21.76 2.31
N GLN A 362 9.48 22.04 3.51
CA GLN A 362 8.80 21.71 4.75
C GLN A 362 7.45 22.44 4.86
N GLN A 363 7.40 23.74 4.56
CA GLN A 363 6.17 24.51 4.58
C GLN A 363 5.19 24.07 3.50
N LEU A 364 5.67 23.73 2.30
CA LEU A 364 4.82 23.16 1.25
C LEU A 364 4.24 21.81 1.68
N PHE A 365 5.04 20.91 2.25
CA PHE A 365 4.55 19.61 2.73
C PHE A 365 3.58 19.74 3.90
N PHE A 366 3.81 20.67 4.82
CA PHE A 366 2.86 20.98 5.89
C PHE A 366 1.54 21.54 5.31
N GLY A 367 1.63 22.46 4.34
CA GLY A 367 0.48 22.96 3.61
C GLY A 367 -0.31 21.83 2.95
N PHE A 368 0.35 20.90 2.27
CA PHE A 368 -0.31 19.75 1.63
C PHE A 368 -0.97 18.79 2.62
N GLN A 369 -0.47 18.66 3.86
CA GLN A 369 -1.17 17.89 4.91
C GLN A 369 -2.51 18.53 5.31
N SER A 370 -2.62 19.86 5.23
CA SER A 370 -3.86 20.59 5.55
C SER A 370 -4.91 20.55 4.44
N ILE A 371 -4.52 20.16 3.21
CA ILE A 371 -5.45 20.07 2.08
C ILE A 371 -6.27 18.78 2.23
N GLN A 372 -7.52 18.93 2.68
CA GLN A 372 -8.54 17.89 2.57
C GLN A 372 -8.98 17.79 1.12
N TRP A 373 -8.28 16.95 0.36
CA TRP A 373 -8.68 16.59 -0.99
C TRP A 373 -10.07 15.97 -0.96
N GLY A 374 -11.03 16.64 -1.60
CA GLY A 374 -12.38 16.11 -1.75
C GLY A 374 -13.48 16.95 -1.13
N THR A 375 -13.22 18.00 -0.33
CA THR A 375 -14.32 18.83 0.21
C THR A 375 -14.10 20.34 0.09
N THR A 376 -15.06 21.06 -0.51
CA THR A 376 -15.13 22.53 -0.51
C THR A 376 -16.33 22.99 0.31
N LYS A 377 -16.23 24.15 0.96
CA LYS A 377 -17.36 24.78 1.64
C LYS A 377 -18.09 25.71 0.68
N ASN A 378 -19.40 25.53 0.51
CA ASN A 378 -20.23 26.49 -0.21
C ASN A 378 -20.36 27.81 0.60
N SER A 379 -20.87 28.87 -0.01
CA SER A 379 -21.15 30.17 0.61
C SER A 379 -22.09 30.11 1.83
N ALA A 380 -22.79 28.99 2.02
CA ALA A 380 -23.61 28.68 3.19
C ALA A 380 -22.86 27.93 4.33
N GLY A 381 -21.56 27.65 4.17
CA GLY A 381 -20.73 27.00 5.19
C GLY A 381 -20.80 25.46 5.21
N GLU A 382 -21.60 24.85 4.35
CA GLU A 382 -21.76 23.40 4.22
C GLU A 382 -20.59 22.76 3.45
N VAL A 383 -20.09 21.63 3.96
CA VAL A 383 -18.95 20.89 3.40
C VAL A 383 -19.46 19.95 2.30
N LEU A 384 -19.18 20.27 1.04
CA LEU A 384 -19.55 19.48 -0.14
C LEU A 384 -18.40 18.60 -0.58
N ASN A 385 -18.67 17.30 -0.81
CA ASN A 385 -17.72 16.38 -1.42
C ASN A 385 -17.63 16.63 -2.94
N LEU A 386 -16.48 17.10 -3.43
CA LEU A 386 -16.22 17.38 -4.86
C LEU A 386 -16.38 16.14 -5.76
N GLN A 387 -16.17 14.94 -5.22
CA GLN A 387 -16.37 13.70 -5.98
C GLN A 387 -17.84 13.50 -6.38
N GLU A 388 -18.80 13.93 -5.56
CA GLU A 388 -20.23 13.76 -5.85
C GLU A 388 -20.76 14.77 -6.89
N GLU A 389 -20.12 15.93 -7.05
CA GLU A 389 -20.48 16.90 -8.10
C GLU A 389 -19.85 16.56 -9.45
N ILE A 390 -18.64 15.98 -9.45
CA ILE A 390 -17.97 15.54 -10.69
C ILE A 390 -18.72 14.33 -11.29
N GLU A 391 -19.30 13.45 -10.47
CA GLU A 391 -20.11 12.32 -10.93
C GLU A 391 -21.50 12.71 -11.48
N LYS A 392 -21.96 13.95 -11.23
CA LYS A 392 -23.25 14.47 -11.74
C LYS A 392 -23.15 15.23 -13.07
N LYS A 393 -21.95 15.49 -13.57
CA LYS A 393 -21.70 16.08 -14.91
C LYS A 393 -21.24 15.00 -15.87
#